data_AF-A0A960EBK1-F1
#
_entry.id   AF-A0A960EBK1-F1
#
_cell.length_a   1.000
_cell.length_b   1.000
_cell.length_c   1.000
_cell.angle_alpha   90.00
_cell.angle_beta   90.00
_cell.angle_gamma   90.00
#
_symmetry.space_group_name_H-M   'P 1'
#
loop_
_entity.id
_entity.type
_entity.pdbx_description
1 polymer ?
#
loop_
_entity_poly.entity_id
_entity_poly.type
_entity_poly.pdbx_seq_one_letter_code
_entity_poly.pdbx_strand_id
1 'polypeptide(L)'
;MSADSSSVEEHTGWSRVVDRAKGEPRRDKPPARQPFQAINGLRIGLTTVLAVLCVLTVGGAVLLLLLWQQSRDSGVLTSQLDRTWDLLDTLQDVERYVAFAAVPLAMAWIALAAVNVGRGTGNRRNPILASLSLPVGLVAVWMVGREVIAGSDDAITQAAGYVLQITLLTIPLLFLERIAISADARRRPLRATYLIGAAYLAQMQFLGGLSTIERDTTDGDWGLLGAYMLIGALLQVIGTLSANEACRSIEDATQHRYELRSRFSESLLAQAELQRKP
;
A
#
# COMPACT_ATOMS: atom_id res chain seq x y z
N MET A 1 44.91 -21.55 -50.16
CA MET A 1 45.46 -20.88 -48.97
C MET A 1 44.36 -20.03 -48.39
N SER A 2 44.03 -20.29 -47.12
CA SER A 2 43.07 -19.62 -46.24
C SER A 2 41.58 -19.58 -46.62
N ALA A 3 40.81 -20.19 -45.71
CA ALA A 3 39.42 -19.93 -45.44
C ALA A 3 39.23 -18.59 -44.69
N ASP A 4 37.97 -18.17 -44.59
CA ASP A 4 37.23 -18.02 -43.33
C ASP A 4 36.66 -16.63 -42.96
N SER A 5 35.46 -16.72 -42.36
CA SER A 5 34.75 -15.77 -41.51
C SER A 5 34.08 -14.53 -42.16
N SER A 6 32.87 -14.13 -41.80
CA SER A 6 31.83 -14.74 -40.96
C SER A 6 30.54 -13.93 -41.16
N SER A 7 29.47 -14.64 -41.47
CA SER A 7 28.09 -14.16 -41.48
C SER A 7 27.69 -13.74 -40.08
N VAL A 8 27.32 -12.47 -39.93
CA VAL A 8 26.80 -11.88 -38.70
C VAL A 8 25.45 -12.54 -38.34
N GLU A 9 25.39 -12.97 -37.09
CA GLU A 9 24.34 -13.72 -36.42
C GLU A 9 22.95 -13.05 -36.48
N GLU A 10 21.99 -13.72 -37.13
CA GLU A 10 20.56 -13.39 -37.12
C GLU A 10 19.73 -14.47 -36.39
N HIS A 11 20.23 -14.99 -35.25
CA HIS A 11 19.70 -16.19 -34.59
C HIS A 11 19.11 -16.01 -33.18
N THR A 12 18.66 -14.81 -32.78
CA THR A 12 18.23 -14.58 -31.38
C THR A 12 16.72 -14.41 -31.15
N GLY A 13 15.92 -14.20 -32.20
CA GLY A 13 14.47 -14.00 -32.08
C GLY A 13 13.63 -15.28 -32.21
N TRP A 14 13.97 -16.13 -33.17
CA TRP A 14 13.19 -17.33 -33.49
C TRP A 14 13.43 -18.50 -32.53
N SER A 15 14.62 -18.60 -31.93
CA SER A 15 14.95 -19.64 -30.95
C SER A 15 14.04 -19.58 -29.72
N ARG A 16 13.75 -18.38 -29.18
CA ARG A 16 12.86 -18.22 -28.02
C ARG A 16 11.41 -18.60 -28.28
N VAL A 17 10.94 -18.48 -29.53
CA VAL A 17 9.58 -18.85 -29.93
C VAL A 17 9.50 -20.36 -30.16
N VAL A 18 10.54 -20.95 -30.75
CA VAL A 18 10.67 -22.40 -30.95
C VAL A 18 10.85 -23.14 -29.61
N ASP A 19 11.56 -22.57 -28.64
CA ASP A 19 11.68 -23.11 -27.28
C ASP A 19 10.33 -23.08 -26.53
N ARG A 20 9.50 -22.06 -26.81
CA ARG A 20 8.12 -21.99 -26.30
C ARG A 20 7.19 -23.04 -26.91
N ALA A 21 7.44 -23.41 -28.17
CA ALA A 21 6.67 -24.41 -28.90
C ALA A 21 7.12 -25.85 -28.60
N LYS A 22 8.37 -26.05 -28.17
CA LYS A 22 8.95 -27.38 -27.88
C LYS A 22 8.58 -27.97 -26.52
N GLY A 23 7.69 -27.34 -25.75
CA GLY A 23 7.20 -27.92 -24.51
C GLY A 23 8.33 -28.26 -23.56
N GLU A 24 9.14 -27.26 -23.18
CA GLU A 24 10.09 -27.41 -22.08
C GLU A 24 9.40 -28.15 -20.93
N PRO A 25 10.00 -29.22 -20.38
CA PRO A 25 9.43 -29.95 -19.27
C PRO A 25 9.14 -28.93 -18.18
N ARG A 26 7.84 -28.78 -17.88
CA ARG A 26 7.27 -27.77 -17.01
C ARG A 26 8.02 -27.84 -15.69
N ARG A 27 9.06 -27.01 -15.53
CA ARG A 27 10.03 -27.08 -14.42
C ARG A 27 9.27 -27.35 -13.14
N ASP A 28 9.45 -28.54 -12.57
CA ASP A 28 8.60 -29.03 -11.49
C ASP A 28 8.53 -27.96 -10.40
N LYS A 29 7.31 -27.43 -10.20
CA LYS A 29 7.10 -26.41 -9.19
C LYS A 29 7.48 -27.02 -7.86
N PRO A 30 8.24 -26.30 -7.01
CA PRO A 30 8.62 -26.83 -5.71
C PRO A 30 7.37 -27.26 -4.93
N PRO A 31 7.47 -28.33 -4.11
CA PRO A 31 6.34 -28.84 -3.35
C PRO A 31 5.71 -27.71 -2.53
N ALA A 32 4.38 -27.73 -2.42
CA ALA A 32 3.65 -26.71 -1.70
C ALA A 32 4.08 -26.72 -0.23
N ARG A 33 4.38 -25.54 0.31
CA ARG A 33 4.75 -25.37 1.72
C ARG A 33 3.71 -24.54 2.43
N GLN A 34 3.44 -24.87 3.69
CA GLN A 34 2.46 -24.13 4.49
C GLN A 34 2.85 -22.64 4.56
N PRO A 35 1.89 -21.73 4.34
CA PRO A 35 2.12 -20.29 4.51
C PRO A 35 2.33 -19.93 5.98
N PHE A 36 3.08 -18.86 6.23
CA PHE A 36 3.34 -18.38 7.58
C PHE A 36 2.10 -17.69 8.15
N GLN A 37 1.68 -18.10 9.35
CA GLN A 37 0.54 -17.52 10.05
C GLN A 37 0.82 -16.11 10.62
N ALA A 38 2.09 -15.73 10.75
CA ALA A 38 2.52 -14.41 11.22
C ALA A 38 1.96 -13.24 10.36
N ILE A 39 1.56 -13.53 9.11
CA ILE A 39 0.93 -12.54 8.22
C ILE A 39 -0.37 -11.96 8.80
N ASN A 40 -1.13 -12.76 9.55
CA ASN A 40 -2.37 -12.33 10.20
C ASN A 40 -2.09 -11.29 11.30
N GLY A 41 -1.03 -11.52 12.08
CA GLY A 41 -0.59 -10.58 13.12
C GLY A 41 -0.15 -9.24 12.53
N LEU A 42 0.60 -9.27 11.41
CA LEU A 42 0.99 -8.07 10.69
C LEU A 42 -0.21 -7.31 10.12
N ARG A 43 -1.22 -8.02 9.57
CA ARG A 43 -2.46 -7.40 9.06
C ARG A 43 -3.25 -6.71 10.17
N ILE A 44 -3.41 -7.37 11.32
CA ILE A 44 -4.10 -6.81 12.49
C ILE A 44 -3.33 -5.59 13.01
N GLY A 45 -2.00 -5.70 13.12
CA GLY A 45 -1.15 -4.57 13.49
C GLY A 45 -1.34 -3.38 12.54
N LEU A 46 -1.28 -3.61 11.23
CA LEU A 46 -1.46 -2.56 10.22
C LEU A 46 -2.84 -1.89 10.35
N THR A 47 -3.89 -2.69 10.48
CA THR A 47 -5.26 -2.18 10.67
C THR A 47 -5.37 -1.36 11.95
N THR A 48 -4.72 -1.79 13.03
CA THR A 48 -4.72 -1.08 14.31
C THR A 48 -4.01 0.26 14.19
N VAL A 49 -2.83 0.30 13.57
CA VAL A 49 -2.07 1.53 13.34
C VAL A 49 -2.86 2.52 12.48
N LEU A 50 -3.49 2.05 11.41
CA LEU A 50 -4.33 2.89 10.55
C LEU A 50 -5.58 3.41 11.29
N ALA A 51 -6.18 2.59 12.16
CA ALA A 51 -7.29 3.02 13.01
C ALA A 51 -6.86 4.07 14.04
N VAL A 52 -5.66 3.94 14.63
CA VAL A 52 -5.10 4.95 15.55
C VAL A 52 -4.93 6.29 14.82
N LEU A 53 -4.34 6.30 13.62
CA LEU A 53 -4.22 7.52 12.82
C LEU A 53 -5.59 8.15 12.53
N CYS A 54 -6.63 7.35 12.32
CA CYS A 54 -7.98 7.86 12.11
C CYS A 54 -8.51 8.55 13.37
N VAL A 55 -8.30 7.95 14.55
CA VAL A 55 -8.71 8.53 15.83
C VAL A 55 -7.97 9.84 16.09
N LEU A 56 -6.67 9.92 15.76
CA LEU A 56 -5.89 11.16 15.88
C LEU A 56 -6.45 12.25 14.97
N THR A 57 -6.78 11.93 13.73
CA THR A 57 -7.39 12.87 12.77
C THR A 57 -8.75 13.37 13.26
N VAL A 58 -9.60 12.49 13.81
CA VAL A 58 -10.87 12.89 14.42
C VAL A 58 -10.65 13.77 15.65
N GLY A 59 -9.68 13.42 16.49
CA GLY A 59 -9.31 14.21 17.67
C GLY A 59 -8.91 15.63 17.30
N GLY A 60 -8.06 15.80 16.29
CA GLY A 60 -7.67 17.11 15.77
C GLY A 60 -8.85 17.90 15.21
N ALA A 61 -9.72 17.24 14.44
CA ALA A 61 -10.93 17.85 13.92
C ALA A 61 -11.86 18.38 15.02
N VAL A 62 -12.07 17.58 16.07
CA VAL A 62 -12.90 17.96 17.22
C VAL A 62 -12.29 19.16 17.95
N LEU A 63 -10.98 19.18 18.18
CA LEU A 63 -10.31 20.32 18.83
C LEU A 63 -10.51 21.62 18.03
N LEU A 64 -10.33 21.58 16.71
CA LEU A 64 -10.57 22.74 15.84
C LEU A 64 -12.03 23.20 15.85
N LEU A 65 -12.98 22.27 15.81
CA LEU A 65 -14.41 22.61 15.85
C LEU A 65 -14.83 23.20 17.20
N LEU A 66 -14.25 22.73 18.31
CA LEU A 66 -14.47 23.31 19.64
C LEU A 66 -13.88 24.72 19.74
N LEU A 67 -12.66 24.94 19.22
CA LEU A 67 -12.07 26.28 19.14
C LEU A 67 -12.94 27.22 18.31
N TRP A 68 -13.41 26.76 17.16
CA TRP A 68 -14.31 27.53 16.30
C TRP A 68 -15.62 27.89 17.02
N GLN A 69 -16.26 26.91 17.68
CA GLN A 69 -17.48 27.15 18.44
C GLN A 69 -17.25 28.18 19.56
N GLN A 70 -16.16 28.03 20.31
CA GLN A 70 -15.84 28.93 21.41
C GLN A 70 -15.51 30.35 20.93
N SER A 71 -14.79 30.48 19.81
CA SER A 71 -14.49 31.78 19.20
C SER A 71 -15.75 32.55 18.82
N ARG A 72 -16.77 31.83 18.35
CA ARG A 72 -18.04 32.38 17.88
C ARG A 72 -18.95 32.82 19.04
N ASP A 73 -18.94 32.08 20.14
CA ASP A 73 -19.89 32.27 21.24
C ASP A 73 -19.40 33.26 22.30
N SER A 74 -18.13 33.18 22.72
CA SER A 74 -17.63 33.93 23.87
C SER A 74 -16.28 34.64 23.65
N GLY A 75 -15.65 34.42 22.50
CA GLY A 75 -14.23 34.66 22.33
C GLY A 75 -13.38 33.62 23.09
N VAL A 76 -12.16 33.36 22.60
CA VAL A 76 -11.24 32.39 23.22
C VAL A 76 -10.24 33.13 24.10
N LEU A 77 -10.11 32.73 25.37
CA LEU A 77 -9.04 33.24 26.24
C LEU A 77 -7.69 32.77 25.72
N THR A 78 -6.69 33.65 25.70
CA THR A 78 -5.33 33.34 25.23
C THR A 78 -4.72 32.10 25.91
N SER A 79 -4.95 31.92 27.22
CA SER A 79 -4.46 30.76 27.96
C SER A 79 -5.11 29.43 27.56
N GLN A 80 -6.36 29.44 27.09
CA GLN A 80 -7.06 28.25 26.60
C GLN A 80 -6.69 27.95 25.15
N LEU A 81 -6.47 29.00 24.35
CA LEU A 81 -5.94 28.89 23.00
C LEU A 81 -4.55 28.25 23.02
N ASP A 82 -3.63 28.74 23.86
CA ASP A 82 -2.27 28.20 24.00
C ASP A 82 -2.29 26.72 24.37
N ARG A 83 -3.10 26.34 25.37
CA ARG A 83 -3.23 24.93 25.77
C ARG A 83 -3.77 24.05 24.65
N THR A 84 -4.70 24.56 23.84
CA THR A 84 -5.28 23.78 22.74
C THR A 84 -4.27 23.60 21.61
N TRP A 85 -3.47 24.62 21.33
CA TRP A 85 -2.35 24.51 20.40
C TRP A 85 -1.29 23.52 20.88
N ASP A 86 -0.92 23.53 22.18
CA ASP A 86 0.02 22.55 22.73
C ASP A 86 -0.51 21.10 22.59
N LEU A 87 -1.83 20.90 22.74
CA LEU A 87 -2.47 19.61 22.50
C LEU A 87 -2.46 19.22 21.03
N LEU A 88 -2.73 20.17 20.11
CA LEU A 88 -2.66 19.92 18.67
C LEU A 88 -1.25 19.55 18.24
N ASP A 89 -0.23 20.27 18.73
CA ASP A 89 1.20 19.97 18.46
C ASP A 89 1.54 18.56 18.94
N THR A 90 1.11 18.19 20.15
CA THR A 90 1.29 16.83 20.68
C THR A 90 0.60 15.79 19.79
N LEU A 91 -0.60 16.10 19.30
CA LEU A 91 -1.36 15.20 18.43
C LEU A 91 -0.66 15.01 17.08
N GLN A 92 -0.13 16.08 16.50
CA GLN A 92 0.65 16.07 15.25
C GLN A 92 1.92 15.24 15.40
N ASP A 93 2.65 15.38 16.52
CA ASP A 93 3.85 14.59 16.78
C ASP A 93 3.52 13.10 16.87
N VAL A 94 2.48 12.75 17.64
CA VAL A 94 2.02 11.35 17.75
C VAL A 94 1.58 10.82 16.39
N GLU A 95 0.82 11.59 15.61
CA GLU A 95 0.41 11.21 14.26
C GLU A 95 1.62 10.88 13.38
N ARG A 96 2.65 11.74 13.38
CA ARG A 96 3.88 11.51 12.62
C ARG A 96 4.55 10.21 13.03
N TYR A 97 4.72 9.95 14.33
CA TYR A 97 5.32 8.70 14.81
C TYR A 97 4.50 7.47 14.41
N VAL A 98 3.17 7.54 14.51
CA VAL A 98 2.29 6.43 14.12
C VAL A 98 2.34 6.21 12.60
N ALA A 99 2.38 7.28 11.80
CA ALA A 99 2.53 7.19 10.34
C ALA A 99 3.87 6.56 9.95
N PHE A 100 4.97 6.96 10.61
CA PHE A 100 6.28 6.33 10.43
C PHE A 100 6.28 4.86 10.82
N ALA A 101 5.53 4.46 11.85
CA ALA A 101 5.38 3.05 12.25
C ALA A 101 4.56 2.21 11.25
N ALA A 102 3.61 2.82 10.53
CA ALA A 102 2.79 2.14 9.53
C ALA A 102 3.62 1.62 8.33
N VAL A 103 4.66 2.38 7.94
CA VAL A 103 5.52 2.06 6.79
C VAL A 103 6.26 0.71 6.94
N PRO A 104 7.09 0.47 7.97
CA PRO A 104 7.79 -0.81 8.13
C PRO A 104 6.82 -1.97 8.34
N LEU A 105 5.67 -1.73 8.97
CA LEU A 105 4.65 -2.76 9.18
C LEU A 105 4.02 -3.21 7.85
N ALA A 106 3.68 -2.24 6.99
CA ALA A 106 3.21 -2.52 5.64
C ALA A 106 4.29 -3.21 4.78
N MET A 107 5.55 -2.76 4.86
CA MET A 107 6.66 -3.41 4.16
C MET A 107 6.85 -4.87 4.59
N ALA A 108 6.80 -5.14 5.90
CA ALA A 108 6.89 -6.49 6.45
C ALA A 108 5.72 -7.37 5.96
N TRP A 109 4.50 -6.81 5.96
CA TRP A 109 3.33 -7.52 5.44
C TRP A 109 3.48 -7.85 3.95
N ILE A 110 3.91 -6.89 3.11
CA ILE A 110 4.11 -7.10 1.67
C ILE A 110 5.18 -8.17 1.41
N ALA A 111 6.30 -8.11 2.14
CA ALA A 111 7.36 -9.11 2.02
C ALA A 111 6.84 -10.51 2.35
N LEU A 112 6.12 -10.65 3.47
CA LEU A 112 5.60 -11.93 3.92
C LEU A 112 4.49 -12.45 2.98
N ALA A 113 3.65 -11.56 2.44
CA ALA A 113 2.66 -11.91 1.42
C ALA A 113 3.33 -12.49 0.16
N ALA A 114 4.39 -11.84 -0.34
CA ALA A 114 5.14 -12.33 -1.49
C ALA A 114 5.79 -13.71 -1.21
N VAL A 115 6.35 -13.92 -0.01
CA VAL A 115 6.91 -15.21 0.41
C VAL A 115 5.81 -16.28 0.49
N ASN A 116 4.68 -15.98 1.15
CA ASN A 116 3.57 -16.90 1.31
C ASN A 116 2.98 -17.32 -0.03
N VAL A 117 2.81 -16.38 -0.96
CA VAL A 117 2.38 -16.70 -2.32
C VAL A 117 3.38 -17.60 -3.03
N GLY A 118 4.68 -17.36 -2.89
CA GLY A 118 5.71 -18.25 -3.43
C GLY A 118 5.64 -19.67 -2.86
N ARG A 119 5.39 -19.81 -1.56
CA ARG A 119 5.26 -21.10 -0.87
C ARG A 119 3.99 -21.86 -1.24
N GLY A 120 2.85 -21.16 -1.30
CA GLY A 120 1.55 -21.74 -1.64
C GLY A 120 1.44 -22.10 -3.12
N THR A 121 1.85 -21.21 -4.02
CA THR A 121 1.58 -21.33 -5.47
C THR A 121 2.75 -21.90 -6.28
N GLY A 122 3.95 -21.91 -5.69
CA GLY A 122 5.20 -22.28 -6.37
C GLY A 122 5.75 -21.19 -7.28
N ASN A 123 5.03 -20.07 -7.43
CA ASN A 123 5.47 -18.93 -8.23
C ASN A 123 6.34 -18.00 -7.37
N ARG A 124 7.66 -18.14 -7.47
CA ARG A 124 8.59 -17.34 -6.66
C ARG A 124 8.50 -15.86 -7.10
N ARG A 125 8.12 -15.00 -6.17
CA ARG A 125 8.26 -13.54 -6.28
C ARG A 125 9.45 -13.10 -5.44
N ASN A 126 10.13 -12.03 -5.84
CA ASN A 126 11.18 -11.44 -5.03
C ASN A 126 10.51 -10.58 -3.93
N PRO A 127 10.51 -11.02 -2.66
CA PRO A 127 9.80 -10.32 -1.59
C PRO A 127 10.46 -8.97 -1.26
N ILE A 128 11.76 -8.84 -1.49
CA ILE A 128 12.52 -7.61 -1.25
C ILE A 128 12.08 -6.54 -2.24
N LEU A 129 11.99 -6.87 -3.54
CA LEU A 129 11.51 -5.92 -4.54
C LEU A 129 10.06 -5.50 -4.29
N ALA A 130 9.23 -6.44 -3.84
CA ALA A 130 7.84 -6.13 -3.49
C ALA A 130 7.77 -5.18 -2.30
N SER A 131 8.49 -5.44 -1.20
CA SER A 131 8.44 -4.57 -0.03
C SER A 131 9.07 -3.20 -0.27
N LEU A 132 10.16 -3.12 -1.06
CA LEU A 132 10.81 -1.87 -1.44
C LEU A 132 9.97 -1.01 -2.38
N SER A 133 8.96 -1.56 -3.05
CA SER A 133 8.06 -0.77 -3.89
C SER A 133 7.31 0.31 -3.10
N LEU A 134 7.04 0.08 -1.81
CA LEU A 134 6.35 1.02 -0.93
C LEU A 134 7.22 2.25 -0.59
N PRO A 135 8.43 2.12 0.00
CA PRO A 135 9.27 3.27 0.27
C PRO A 135 9.69 4.00 -1.01
N VAL A 136 9.91 3.29 -2.13
CA VAL A 136 10.17 3.93 -3.43
C VAL A 136 8.99 4.80 -3.85
N GLY A 137 7.76 4.29 -3.76
CA GLY A 137 6.56 5.07 -4.06
C GLY A 137 6.41 6.29 -3.14
N LEU A 138 6.60 6.11 -1.83
CA LEU A 138 6.49 7.19 -0.85
C LEU A 138 7.54 8.29 -1.07
N VAL A 139 8.81 7.91 -1.26
CA VAL A 139 9.90 8.87 -1.52
C VAL A 139 9.66 9.62 -2.83
N ALA A 140 9.19 8.94 -3.87
CA ALA A 140 8.88 9.58 -5.14
C ALA A 140 7.73 10.60 -5.00
N VAL A 141 6.66 10.24 -4.29
CA VAL A 141 5.54 11.17 -3.99
C VAL A 141 6.02 12.36 -3.18
N TRP A 142 6.85 12.12 -2.16
CA TRP A 142 7.43 13.17 -1.32
C TRP A 142 8.32 14.13 -2.11
N MET A 143 9.20 13.61 -2.97
CA MET A 143 10.06 14.43 -3.84
C MET A 143 9.23 15.32 -4.75
N VAL A 144 8.19 14.79 -5.41
CA VAL A 144 7.31 15.58 -6.27
C VAL A 144 6.57 16.66 -5.46
N GLY A 145 6.11 16.33 -4.25
CA GLY A 145 5.49 17.30 -3.34
C GLY A 145 6.43 18.46 -3.01
N ARG A 146 7.68 18.14 -2.69
CA ARG A 146 8.70 19.12 -2.30
C ARG A 146 9.23 19.95 -3.48
N GLU A 147 9.51 19.31 -4.61
CA GLU A 147 10.24 19.95 -5.72
C GLU A 147 9.32 20.56 -6.77
N VAL A 148 8.16 19.95 -7.03
CA VAL A 148 7.25 20.37 -8.10
C VAL A 148 6.10 21.21 -7.56
N ILE A 149 5.48 20.77 -6.46
CA ILE A 149 4.26 21.42 -5.94
C ILE A 149 4.64 22.61 -5.04
N ALA A 150 5.45 22.39 -4.01
CA ALA A 150 5.79 23.44 -3.03
C ALA A 150 6.61 24.60 -3.63
N GLY A 151 7.32 24.36 -4.73
CA GLY A 151 8.13 25.38 -5.43
C GLY A 151 7.40 26.13 -6.54
N SER A 152 6.10 25.89 -6.75
CA SER A 152 5.36 26.42 -7.90
C SER A 152 4.19 27.29 -7.47
N ASP A 153 4.10 28.50 -8.04
CA ASP A 153 2.96 29.41 -7.91
C ASP A 153 1.89 29.20 -9.01
N ASP A 154 2.15 28.32 -9.97
CA ASP A 154 1.28 28.07 -11.13
C ASP A 154 0.36 26.86 -10.90
N ALA A 155 -0.95 27.08 -11.04
CA ALA A 155 -1.97 26.06 -10.84
C ALA A 155 -1.84 24.87 -11.81
N ILE A 156 -1.36 25.10 -13.04
CA ILE A 156 -1.17 24.02 -14.04
C ILE A 156 -0.03 23.10 -13.60
N THR A 157 1.08 23.68 -13.16
CA THR A 157 2.25 22.94 -12.66
C THR A 157 1.92 22.16 -11.38
N GLN A 158 1.18 22.76 -10.44
CA GLN A 158 0.69 22.05 -9.25
C GLN A 158 -0.22 20.88 -9.64
N ALA A 159 -1.19 21.08 -10.53
CA ALA A 159 -2.07 20.03 -11.03
C ALA A 159 -1.29 18.87 -11.68
N ALA A 160 -0.30 19.18 -12.51
CA ALA A 160 0.59 18.19 -13.12
C ALA A 160 1.40 17.41 -12.06
N GLY A 161 1.91 18.11 -11.03
CA GLY A 161 2.58 17.51 -9.88
C GLY A 161 1.68 16.51 -9.14
N TYR A 162 0.41 16.85 -8.90
CA TYR A 162 -0.53 15.92 -8.26
C TYR A 162 -0.83 14.69 -9.11
N VAL A 163 -1.06 14.86 -10.41
CA VAL A 163 -1.24 13.73 -11.34
C VAL A 163 0.00 12.82 -11.31
N LEU A 164 1.19 13.41 -11.25
CA LEU A 164 2.44 12.66 -11.12
C LEU A 164 2.52 11.90 -9.79
N GLN A 165 2.17 12.52 -8.65
CA GLN A 165 2.13 11.82 -7.36
C GLN A 165 1.16 10.62 -7.38
N ILE A 166 -0.06 10.81 -7.90
CA ILE A 166 -1.05 9.73 -8.03
C ILE A 166 -0.53 8.61 -8.94
N THR A 167 0.17 8.98 -10.02
CA THR A 167 0.80 8.02 -10.92
C THR A 167 1.91 7.25 -10.21
N LEU A 168 2.74 7.90 -9.40
CA LEU A 168 3.81 7.25 -8.65
C LEU A 168 3.29 6.30 -7.56
N LEU A 169 2.12 6.59 -6.98
CA LEU A 169 1.43 5.66 -6.07
C LEU A 169 1.02 4.34 -6.76
N THR A 170 1.00 4.27 -8.09
CA THR A 170 0.75 3.00 -8.80
C THR A 170 1.89 2.00 -8.64
N ILE A 171 3.12 2.45 -8.33
CA ILE A 171 4.29 1.58 -8.18
C ILE A 171 4.00 0.46 -7.16
N PRO A 172 3.69 0.75 -5.89
CA PRO A 172 3.37 -0.31 -4.92
C PRO A 172 2.13 -1.11 -5.32
N LEU A 173 1.12 -0.49 -5.93
CA LEU A 173 -0.08 -1.18 -6.41
C LEU A 173 0.24 -2.25 -7.46
N LEU A 174 1.10 -1.95 -8.43
CA LEU A 174 1.48 -2.90 -9.48
C LEU A 174 2.18 -4.13 -8.90
N PHE A 175 3.00 -3.97 -7.86
CA PHE A 175 3.61 -5.10 -7.16
C PHE A 175 2.57 -5.91 -6.38
N LEU A 176 1.64 -5.25 -5.69
CA LEU A 176 0.54 -5.92 -4.99
C LEU A 176 -0.40 -6.66 -5.96
N GLU A 177 -0.74 -6.07 -7.10
CA GLU A 177 -1.54 -6.74 -8.14
C GLU A 177 -0.79 -7.96 -8.68
N ARG A 178 0.54 -7.89 -8.86
CA ARG A 178 1.35 -9.04 -9.27
C ARG A 178 1.36 -10.16 -8.24
N ILE A 179 1.33 -9.82 -6.94
CA ILE A 179 1.20 -10.79 -5.84
C ILE A 179 -0.20 -11.41 -5.87
N ALA A 180 -1.25 -10.59 -5.97
CA ALA A 180 -2.64 -11.03 -6.05
C ALA A 180 -2.89 -11.95 -7.25
N ILE A 181 -2.37 -11.62 -8.44
CA ILE A 181 -2.48 -12.46 -9.65
C ILE A 181 -1.83 -13.83 -9.42
N SER A 182 -0.67 -13.87 -8.77
CA SER A 182 -0.04 -15.17 -8.46
C SER A 182 -0.84 -15.99 -7.45
N ALA A 183 -1.50 -15.34 -6.49
CA ALA A 183 -2.38 -15.99 -5.52
C ALA A 183 -3.75 -16.35 -6.10
N ASP A 184 -4.13 -15.78 -7.25
CA ASP A 184 -5.49 -15.78 -7.79
C ASP A 184 -6.51 -15.06 -6.87
N ALA A 185 -6.05 -13.98 -6.23
CA ALA A 185 -6.85 -13.17 -5.33
C ALA A 185 -7.71 -12.12 -6.06
N ARG A 186 -8.77 -11.64 -5.41
CA ARG A 186 -9.61 -10.56 -5.93
C ARG A 186 -8.82 -9.24 -5.95
N ARG A 187 -8.81 -8.58 -7.11
CA ARG A 187 -8.08 -7.31 -7.33
C ARG A 187 -8.89 -6.06 -7.03
N ARG A 188 -10.23 -6.15 -6.95
CA ARG A 188 -11.11 -5.00 -6.70
C ARG A 188 -10.77 -4.26 -5.39
N PRO A 189 -10.52 -4.94 -4.25
CA PRO A 189 -10.14 -4.25 -3.03
C PRO A 189 -8.83 -3.49 -3.14
N LEU A 190 -7.81 -4.05 -3.82
CA LEU A 190 -6.54 -3.35 -4.06
C LEU A 190 -6.72 -2.04 -4.83
N ARG A 191 -7.55 -2.07 -5.88
CA ARG A 191 -7.85 -0.88 -6.69
C ARG A 191 -8.63 0.15 -5.91
N ALA A 192 -9.58 -0.29 -5.07
CA ALA A 192 -10.29 0.60 -4.16
C ALA A 192 -9.32 1.28 -3.17
N THR A 193 -8.39 0.53 -2.57
CA THR A 193 -7.37 1.09 -1.67
C THR A 193 -6.50 2.13 -2.37
N TYR A 194 -6.12 1.90 -3.62
CA TYR A 194 -5.39 2.88 -4.42
C TYR A 194 -6.21 4.15 -4.69
N LEU A 195 -7.46 4.01 -5.13
CA LEU A 195 -8.33 5.16 -5.40
C LEU A 195 -8.58 6.00 -4.14
N ILE A 196 -8.78 5.34 -2.99
CA ILE A 196 -8.97 6.01 -1.72
C ILE A 196 -7.67 6.67 -1.25
N GLY A 197 -6.52 6.01 -1.44
CA GLY A 197 -5.21 6.60 -1.16
C GLY A 197 -4.93 7.85 -2.02
N ALA A 198 -5.30 7.82 -3.31
CA ALA A 198 -5.21 8.98 -4.19
C ALA A 198 -6.16 10.11 -3.77
N ALA A 199 -7.39 9.78 -3.37
CA ALA A 199 -8.34 10.74 -2.83
C ALA A 199 -7.85 11.35 -1.50
N TYR A 200 -7.25 10.54 -0.62
CA TYR A 200 -6.67 11.00 0.64
C TYR A 200 -5.44 11.90 0.40
N LEU A 201 -4.61 11.59 -0.59
CA LEU A 201 -3.51 12.47 -0.99
C LEU A 201 -4.04 13.82 -1.48
N ALA A 202 -5.08 13.83 -2.32
CA ALA A 202 -5.71 15.06 -2.76
C ALA A 202 -6.30 15.85 -1.57
N GLN A 203 -6.95 15.16 -0.63
CA GLN A 203 -7.45 15.76 0.61
C GLN A 203 -6.34 16.48 1.37
N MET A 204 -5.23 15.80 1.65
CA MET A 204 -4.11 16.38 2.40
C MET A 204 -3.52 17.62 1.73
N GLN A 205 -3.53 17.65 0.40
CA GLN A 205 -2.88 18.70 -0.37
C GLN A 205 -3.72 19.94 -0.60
N PHE A 206 -5.05 19.80 -0.71
CA PHE A 206 -5.95 20.93 -0.99
C PHE A 206 -6.72 21.41 0.23
N LEU A 207 -6.98 20.51 1.18
CA LEU A 207 -7.90 20.74 2.28
C LEU A 207 -7.19 20.66 3.64
N GLY A 208 -5.92 20.26 3.64
CA GLY A 208 -5.10 20.10 4.82
C GLY A 208 -5.41 18.83 5.61
N GLY A 209 -4.52 18.51 6.52
CA GLY A 209 -4.65 17.44 7.51
C GLY A 209 -4.07 17.87 8.85
N LEU A 210 -4.14 16.98 9.85
CA LEU A 210 -3.66 17.30 11.19
C LEU A 210 -2.22 17.80 11.15
N SER A 211 -1.35 17.13 10.39
CA SER A 211 0.07 17.46 10.23
C SER A 211 0.39 18.76 9.48
N THR A 212 -0.59 19.45 8.89
CA THR A 212 -0.39 20.65 8.07
C THR A 212 -1.02 21.91 8.69
N ILE A 213 -1.60 21.81 9.88
CA ILE A 213 -2.21 22.96 10.57
C ILE A 213 -1.11 23.75 11.27
N GLU A 214 -1.10 25.06 11.04
CA GLU A 214 -0.16 26.00 11.64
C GLU A 214 -0.86 26.91 12.66
N ARG A 215 -0.11 27.40 13.65
CA ARG A 215 -0.63 28.19 14.78
C ARG A 215 -1.12 29.59 14.38
N ASP A 216 -0.76 30.05 13.19
CA ASP A 216 -1.19 31.32 12.60
C ASP A 216 -2.50 31.22 11.80
N THR A 217 -3.10 30.03 11.74
CA THR A 217 -4.43 29.81 11.16
C THR A 217 -5.46 30.76 11.80
N THR A 218 -6.12 31.58 10.98
CA THR A 218 -7.06 32.58 11.47
C THR A 218 -8.32 31.97 12.09
N ASP A 219 -8.88 32.63 13.11
CA ASP A 219 -10.05 32.17 13.87
C ASP A 219 -11.26 31.81 12.99
N GLY A 220 -11.40 32.45 11.81
CA GLY A 220 -12.46 32.17 10.85
C GLY A 220 -12.34 30.81 10.15
N ASP A 221 -11.13 30.27 10.06
CA ASP A 221 -10.82 29.08 9.26
C ASP A 221 -10.85 27.78 10.07
N TRP A 222 -10.83 27.84 11.41
CA TRP A 222 -10.82 26.67 12.28
C TRP A 222 -12.00 25.73 12.03
N GLY A 223 -13.21 26.28 11.82
CA GLY A 223 -14.40 25.48 11.56
C GLY A 223 -14.35 24.76 10.21
N LEU A 224 -13.80 25.44 9.20
CA LEU A 224 -13.64 24.88 7.85
C LEU A 224 -12.58 23.76 7.84
N LEU A 225 -11.42 24.01 8.47
CA LEU A 225 -10.36 23.02 8.62
C LEU A 225 -10.81 21.81 9.43
N GLY A 226 -11.52 22.01 10.53
CA GLY A 226 -12.12 20.91 11.30
C GLY A 226 -13.06 20.06 10.47
N ALA A 227 -13.91 20.67 9.63
CA ALA A 227 -14.79 19.94 8.72
C ALA A 227 -14.01 19.16 7.64
N TYR A 228 -12.96 19.75 7.07
CA TYR A 228 -12.09 19.07 6.11
C TYR A 228 -11.35 17.89 6.74
N MET A 229 -10.88 18.00 7.97
CA MET A 229 -10.28 16.87 8.69
C MET A 229 -11.27 15.72 8.91
N LEU A 230 -12.55 16.00 9.14
CA LEU A 230 -13.57 14.94 9.22
C LEU A 230 -13.74 14.20 7.89
N ILE A 231 -13.64 14.89 6.76
CA ILE A 231 -13.62 14.26 5.43
C ILE A 231 -12.38 13.37 5.29
N GLY A 232 -11.22 13.87 5.71
CA GLY A 232 -9.97 13.09 5.77
C GLY A 232 -10.11 11.82 6.62
N ALA A 233 -10.67 11.95 7.82
CA ALA A 233 -10.94 10.81 8.70
C ALA A 233 -11.87 9.79 8.05
N LEU A 234 -12.93 10.23 7.36
CA LEU A 234 -13.83 9.33 6.64
C LEU A 234 -13.09 8.56 5.53
N LEU A 235 -12.31 9.27 4.70
CA LEU A 235 -11.48 8.64 3.67
C LEU A 235 -10.52 7.61 4.28
N GLN A 236 -9.97 7.93 5.45
CA GLN A 236 -9.06 7.05 6.16
C GLN A 236 -9.75 5.79 6.71
N VAL A 237 -10.97 5.90 7.25
CA VAL A 237 -11.77 4.73 7.67
C VAL A 237 -12.01 3.81 6.48
N ILE A 238 -12.53 4.36 5.38
CA ILE A 238 -12.85 3.56 4.19
C ILE A 238 -11.56 2.96 3.59
N GLY A 239 -10.47 3.73 3.58
CA GLY A 239 -9.15 3.27 3.15
C GLY A 239 -8.62 2.12 4.00
N THR A 240 -8.79 2.21 5.32
CA THR A 240 -8.39 1.16 6.27
C THR A 240 -9.17 -0.13 6.03
N LEU A 241 -10.50 -0.03 5.85
CA LEU A 241 -11.35 -1.18 5.55
C LEU A 241 -10.99 -1.82 4.21
N SER A 242 -10.77 -1.00 3.17
CA SER A 242 -10.36 -1.48 1.85
C SER A 242 -9.00 -2.16 1.87
N ALA A 243 -8.03 -1.59 2.59
CA ALA A 243 -6.70 -2.18 2.77
C ALA A 243 -6.79 -3.53 3.49
N ASN A 244 -7.57 -3.61 4.58
CA ASN A 244 -7.76 -4.86 5.31
C ASN A 244 -8.42 -5.95 4.45
N GLU A 245 -9.43 -5.61 3.66
CA GLU A 245 -10.09 -6.55 2.73
C GLU A 245 -9.13 -7.00 1.61
N ALA A 246 -8.29 -6.10 1.09
CA ALA A 246 -7.25 -6.45 0.13
C ALA A 246 -6.23 -7.44 0.71
N CYS A 247 -5.76 -7.19 1.93
CA CYS A 247 -4.84 -8.08 2.63
C CYS A 247 -5.48 -9.46 2.84
N ARG A 248 -6.70 -9.49 3.40
CA ARG A 248 -7.46 -10.71 3.64
C ARG A 248 -7.68 -11.49 2.35
N SER A 249 -8.05 -10.84 1.24
CA SER A 249 -8.26 -11.53 -0.03
C SER A 249 -7.00 -12.20 -0.56
N ILE A 250 -5.82 -11.62 -0.35
CA ILE A 250 -4.55 -12.23 -0.77
C ILE A 250 -4.21 -13.43 0.12
N GLU A 251 -4.41 -13.29 1.43
CA GLU A 251 -4.17 -14.35 2.41
C GLU A 251 -5.07 -15.57 2.16
N ASP A 252 -6.38 -15.36 2.05
CA ASP A 252 -7.38 -16.42 1.82
C ASP A 252 -7.10 -17.16 0.50
N ALA A 253 -6.79 -16.42 -0.57
CA ALA A 253 -6.47 -17.02 -1.86
C ALA A 253 -5.16 -17.83 -1.81
N THR A 254 -4.16 -17.35 -1.09
CA THR A 254 -2.88 -18.05 -0.90
C THR A 254 -3.06 -19.36 -0.13
N GLN A 255 -3.85 -19.32 0.95
CA GLN A 255 -4.19 -20.49 1.75
C GLN A 255 -4.97 -21.52 0.92
N HIS A 256 -5.98 -21.07 0.17
CA HIS A 256 -6.76 -21.93 -0.71
C HIS A 256 -5.89 -22.62 -1.77
N ARG A 257 -4.95 -21.89 -2.39
CA ARG A 257 -4.00 -22.45 -3.36
C ARG A 257 -3.05 -23.47 -2.74
N TYR A 258 -2.62 -23.26 -1.50
CA TYR A 258 -1.83 -24.23 -0.76
C TYR A 258 -2.61 -25.54 -0.55
N GLU A 259 -3.85 -25.47 -0.05
CA GLU A 259 -4.70 -26.64 0.21
C GLU A 259 -5.02 -27.45 -1.05
N LEU A 260 -5.29 -26.77 -2.16
CA LEU A 260 -5.49 -27.45 -3.44
C LEU A 260 -4.24 -28.25 -3.83
N ARG A 261 -3.05 -27.63 -3.76
CA ARG A 261 -1.81 -28.30 -4.16
C ARG A 261 -1.42 -29.42 -3.23
N SER A 262 -1.64 -29.29 -1.92
CA SER A 262 -1.35 -30.35 -0.96
C SER A 262 -2.23 -31.58 -1.22
N ARG A 263 -3.55 -31.39 -1.40
CA ARG A 263 -4.48 -32.48 -1.73
C ARG A 263 -4.15 -33.14 -3.07
N PHE A 264 -3.79 -32.36 -4.09
CA PHE A 264 -3.33 -32.91 -5.36
C PHE A 264 -2.07 -33.76 -5.19
N SER A 265 -1.07 -33.30 -4.43
CA SER A 265 0.13 -34.10 -4.17
C SER A 265 -0.17 -35.39 -3.40
N GLU A 266 -1.07 -35.34 -2.42
CA GLU A 266 -1.50 -36.53 -1.68
C GLU A 266 -2.20 -37.54 -2.59
N SER A 267 -3.08 -37.07 -3.49
CA SER A 267 -3.76 -37.94 -4.45
C SER A 267 -2.81 -38.62 -5.44
N LEU A 268 -1.76 -37.92 -5.88
CA LEU A 268 -0.74 -38.47 -6.78
C LEU A 268 0.12 -39.50 -6.07
N LEU A 269 0.48 -39.26 -4.80
CA LEU A 269 1.21 -40.24 -3.99
C LEU A 269 0.38 -41.50 -3.76
N ALA A 270 -0.91 -41.35 -3.45
CA ALA A 270 -1.82 -42.49 -3.28
C ALA A 270 -1.98 -43.31 -4.58
N GLN A 271 -2.08 -42.66 -5.74
CA GLN A 271 -2.11 -43.36 -7.04
C GLN A 271 -0.79 -44.09 -7.34
N ALA A 272 0.35 -43.47 -7.04
CA ALA A 272 1.66 -44.10 -7.22
C ALA A 272 1.85 -45.32 -6.30
N GLU A 273 1.32 -45.28 -5.08
CA GLU A 273 1.33 -46.42 -4.16
C GLU A 273 0.44 -47.58 -4.65
N LEU A 274 -0.74 -47.27 -5.22
CA LEU A 274 -1.62 -48.28 -5.82
C LEU A 274 -0.97 -48.97 -7.02
N GLN A 275 -0.25 -48.24 -7.86
CA GLN A 275 0.49 -48.80 -9.00
C GLN A 275 1.72 -49.61 -8.59
N ARG A 276 2.22 -49.46 -7.35
CA ARG A 276 3.38 -50.18 -6.82
C ARG A 276 3.04 -51.52 -6.18
N LYS A 277 1.76 -51.82 -5.89
CA LYS A 277 1.35 -53.12 -5.35
C LYS A 277 1.16 -54.10 -6.52
N PRO A 278 2.01 -55.14 -6.64
CA PRO A 278 1.86 -56.19 -7.66
C PRO A 278 0.65 -57.08 -7.38
#